data_AF-A0A2E7CUW9-F1
#
_entry.id   AF-A0A2E7CUW9-F1
#
_cell.length_a   1.000
_cell.length_b   1.000
_cell.length_c   1.000
_cell.angle_alpha   90.00
_cell.angle_beta   90.00
_cell.angle_gamma   90.00
#
_symmetry.space_group_name_H-M   'P 1'
#
loop_
_entity.id
_entity.type
_entity.pdbx_description
1 polymer ?
#
loop_
_entity_poly.entity_id
_entity_poly.type
_entity_poly.pdbx_seq_one_letter_code
_entity_poly.pdbx_strand_id
1 'polypeptide(L)'
;MTPIRKILLLSILILIIFWCLKALFFSLDSKNEYEVVSSELNGDSYKEILDGETSIKKNTLLILNEREQEVNLLDRKKILDSISNSDSIWQMNYLKATARLCNDLNQNEKQYIGFNLFDYFLHNPNKYFNQISRLSIDESDCFLYLISIQIKSNINEEGVSLKAIKNLTYMNCESCNQDQILEVYKYIDLAEKLIEE
;
A
#
# COMPACT_ATOMS: atom_id res chain seq x y z
N MET A 1 -18.48 -30.75 59.05
CA MET A 1 -18.09 -30.76 57.61
C MET A 1 -17.03 -31.84 57.43
N THR A 2 -17.36 -32.91 56.70
CA THR A 2 -16.54 -34.14 56.64
C THR A 2 -15.18 -33.90 55.95
N PRO A 3 -14.10 -34.59 56.36
CA PRO A 3 -12.75 -34.41 55.80
C PRO A 3 -12.71 -34.59 54.28
N ILE A 4 -13.57 -35.46 53.74
CA ILE A 4 -13.74 -35.72 52.31
C ILE A 4 -14.20 -34.46 51.55
N ARG A 5 -15.10 -33.66 52.14
CA ARG A 5 -15.60 -32.41 51.52
C ARG A 5 -14.53 -31.34 51.40
N LYS A 6 -13.60 -31.27 52.36
CA LYS A 6 -12.47 -30.32 52.33
C LYS A 6 -11.44 -30.69 51.26
N ILE A 7 -11.17 -31.98 51.09
CA ILE A 7 -10.25 -32.48 50.05
C ILE A 7 -10.82 -32.19 48.65
N LEU A 8 -12.12 -32.43 48.46
CA LEU A 8 -12.78 -32.18 47.18
C LEU A 8 -12.75 -30.69 46.79
N LEU A 9 -13.03 -29.80 47.75
CA LEU A 9 -12.94 -28.34 47.55
C LEU A 9 -11.52 -27.88 47.22
N LEU A 10 -10.51 -28.44 47.90
CA LEU A 10 -9.11 -28.11 47.64
C LEU A 10 -8.67 -28.56 46.24
N SER A 11 -9.09 -29.76 45.81
CA SER A 11 -8.79 -30.25 44.45
C SER A 11 -9.43 -29.43 43.34
N ILE A 12 -10.66 -28.95 43.55
CA ILE A 12 -11.35 -28.06 42.60
C ILE A 12 -10.65 -26.70 42.53
N LEU A 13 -10.24 -26.14 43.67
CA LEU A 13 -9.53 -24.86 43.72
C LEU A 13 -8.19 -24.92 42.97
N ILE A 14 -7.45 -26.02 43.12
CA ILE A 14 -6.17 -26.25 42.43
C ILE A 14 -6.37 -26.35 40.91
N LEU A 15 -7.43 -27.03 40.45
CA LEU A 15 -7.75 -27.12 39.03
C LEU A 15 -8.12 -25.77 38.41
N ILE A 16 -8.85 -24.93 39.15
CA ILE A 16 -9.20 -23.57 38.72
C ILE A 16 -7.94 -22.70 38.62
N ILE A 17 -7.07 -22.75 39.63
CA ILE A 17 -5.80 -22.00 39.64
C ILE A 17 -4.91 -22.44 38.46
N PHE A 18 -4.86 -23.74 38.16
CA PHE A 18 -4.09 -24.26 37.03
C PHE A 18 -4.64 -23.80 35.67
N TRP A 19 -5.97 -23.70 35.53
CA TRP A 19 -6.61 -23.12 34.34
C TRP A 19 -6.38 -21.61 34.22
N CYS A 20 -6.46 -20.85 35.31
CA CYS A 20 -6.16 -19.42 35.32
C CYS A 20 -4.69 -19.14 35.00
N LEU A 21 -3.76 -19.95 35.51
CA LEU A 21 -2.33 -19.84 35.19
C LEU A 21 -2.05 -20.14 33.71
N LYS A 22 -2.70 -21.15 33.13
CA LYS A 22 -2.60 -21.40 31.67
C LYS A 22 -3.13 -20.22 30.84
N ALA A 23 -4.24 -19.60 31.25
CA ALA A 23 -4.78 -18.43 30.57
C ALA A 23 -3.84 -17.20 30.67
N LEU A 24 -3.20 -17.00 31.83
CA LEU A 24 -2.20 -15.94 32.04
C LEU A 24 -0.89 -16.18 31.28
N PHE A 25 -0.45 -17.44 31.13
CA PHE A 25 0.72 -17.76 30.31
C PHE A 25 0.43 -17.66 28.80
N PHE A 26 -0.81 -17.88 28.36
CA PHE A 26 -1.20 -17.67 26.96
C PHE A 26 -1.36 -16.18 26.60
N SER A 27 -1.55 -15.29 27.58
CA SER A 27 -1.63 -13.84 27.35
C SER A 27 -0.29 -13.11 27.46
N LEU A 28 0.81 -13.80 27.79
CA LEU A 28 2.15 -13.20 27.89
C LEU A 28 3.09 -13.53 26.72
N ASP A 29 2.66 -14.36 25.76
CA ASP A 29 3.35 -14.53 24.47
C ASP A 29 2.62 -13.73 23.39
N SER A 30 2.31 -12.45 23.65
CA SER A 30 2.24 -11.48 22.57
C SER A 30 3.67 -11.20 22.12
N LYS A 31 4.32 -12.20 21.51
CA LYS A 31 5.28 -11.87 20.47
C LYS A 31 4.48 -11.05 19.49
N ASN A 32 4.73 -9.73 19.50
CA ASN A 32 4.44 -8.90 18.36
C ASN A 32 5.06 -9.66 17.18
N GLU A 33 4.21 -10.39 16.47
CA GLU A 33 4.47 -10.77 15.11
C GLU A 33 4.66 -9.42 14.43
N TYR A 34 5.92 -9.01 14.33
CA TYR A 34 6.31 -8.13 13.26
C TYR A 34 5.90 -8.93 12.04
N GLU A 35 4.68 -8.67 11.54
CA GLU A 35 4.34 -8.97 10.16
C GLU A 35 5.55 -8.47 9.40
N VAL A 36 6.27 -9.42 8.82
CA VAL A 36 7.50 -9.19 8.10
C VAL A 36 7.12 -8.28 6.96
N VAL A 37 7.25 -6.96 7.18
CA VAL A 37 7.09 -5.93 6.17
C VAL A 37 8.02 -6.35 5.04
N SER A 38 7.41 -6.68 3.91
CA SER A 38 8.00 -7.35 2.74
C SER A 38 9.52 -7.24 2.67
N SER A 39 10.19 -8.38 2.82
CA SER A 39 11.60 -8.61 3.13
C SER A 39 12.63 -8.15 2.07
N GLU A 40 12.50 -6.94 1.54
CA GLU A 40 13.51 -6.33 0.64
C GLU A 40 14.47 -5.38 1.38
N LEU A 41 14.07 -4.85 2.55
CA LEU A 41 14.92 -4.04 3.41
C LEU A 41 15.49 -4.90 4.54
N ASN A 42 16.81 -4.81 4.77
CA ASN A 42 17.43 -5.42 5.95
C ASN A 42 16.83 -4.81 7.23
N GLY A 43 16.49 -5.64 8.22
CA GLY A 43 15.88 -5.21 9.49
C GLY A 43 16.68 -4.15 10.25
N ASP A 44 18.02 -4.22 10.20
CA ASP A 44 18.88 -3.20 10.83
C ASP A 44 18.75 -1.83 10.14
N SER A 45 18.73 -1.83 8.80
CA SER A 45 18.53 -0.61 8.00
C SER A 45 17.12 -0.05 8.19
N TYR A 46 16.12 -0.92 8.33
CA TYR A 46 14.73 -0.52 8.58
C TYR A 46 14.58 0.24 9.90
N LYS A 47 15.14 -0.30 10.98
CA LYS A 47 15.09 0.34 12.30
C LYS A 47 15.85 1.66 12.33
N GLU A 48 17.04 1.70 11.74
CA GLU A 48 17.84 2.92 11.64
C GLU A 48 17.08 4.06 10.94
N ILE A 49 16.34 3.74 9.87
CA ILE A 49 15.52 4.73 9.15
C ILE A 49 14.35 5.24 10.01
N LEU A 50 13.67 4.36 10.76
CA LEU A 50 12.56 4.75 11.62
C LEU A 50 13.02 5.61 12.82
N ASP A 51 14.17 5.27 13.40
CA ASP A 51 14.73 5.95 14.58
C ASP A 51 15.47 7.26 14.21
N GLY A 52 15.86 7.41 12.94
CA GLY A 52 16.61 8.57 12.43
C GLY A 52 15.79 9.85 12.23
N GLU A 53 16.42 10.84 11.59
CA GLU A 53 15.79 12.12 11.26
C GLU A 53 14.63 11.97 10.25
N THR A 54 13.72 12.95 10.23
CA THR A 54 12.60 12.99 9.29
C THR A 54 13.13 12.97 7.86
N SER A 55 12.70 11.95 7.11
CA SER A 55 13.09 11.73 5.71
C SER A 55 11.92 11.11 4.95
N ILE A 56 11.99 11.14 3.61
CA ILE A 56 10.98 10.51 2.75
C ILE A 56 10.89 9.01 3.06
N LYS A 57 12.05 8.35 3.26
CA LYS A 57 12.13 6.94 3.65
C LYS A 57 11.44 6.68 4.99
N LYS A 58 11.74 7.49 6.01
CA LYS A 58 11.08 7.38 7.33
C LYS A 58 9.57 7.57 7.23
N ASN A 59 9.12 8.62 6.56
CA ASN A 59 7.70 8.91 6.40
C ASN A 59 6.96 7.81 5.62
N THR A 60 7.62 7.22 4.63
CA THR A 60 7.11 6.04 3.91
C THR A 60 6.94 4.87 4.86
N LEU A 61 7.96 4.56 5.67
CA LEU A 61 7.86 3.48 6.64
C LEU A 61 6.78 3.78 7.69
N LEU A 62 6.59 5.02 8.13
CA LEU A 62 5.50 5.36 9.06
C LEU A 62 4.13 4.99 8.46
N ILE A 63 3.85 5.36 7.21
CA ILE A 63 2.59 4.97 6.54
C ILE A 63 2.48 3.44 6.39
N LEU A 64 3.57 2.76 6.05
CA LEU A 64 3.60 1.30 5.96
C LEU A 64 3.44 0.59 7.32
N ASN A 65 3.52 1.32 8.44
CA ASN A 65 3.26 0.83 9.79
C ASN A 65 1.97 1.41 10.39
N GLU A 66 1.03 1.89 9.58
CA GLU A 66 -0.26 2.42 10.06
C GLU A 66 -0.09 3.64 10.99
N ARG A 67 0.95 4.44 10.69
CA ARG A 67 1.29 5.69 11.40
C ARG A 67 1.19 6.89 10.47
N GLU A 68 0.29 6.84 9.48
CA GLU A 68 0.07 7.90 8.50
C GLU A 68 -0.34 9.25 9.12
N GLN A 69 -0.98 9.24 10.30
CA GLN A 69 -1.30 10.45 11.07
C GLN A 69 -0.07 11.24 11.51
N GLU A 70 1.11 10.60 11.57
CA GLU A 70 2.38 11.25 11.93
C GLU A 70 3.06 11.92 10.73
N VAL A 71 2.54 11.68 9.51
CA VAL A 71 3.11 12.21 8.27
C VAL A 71 2.25 13.35 7.76
N ASN A 72 2.81 14.56 7.78
CA ASN A 72 2.13 15.76 7.28
C ASN A 72 1.91 15.70 5.76
N LEU A 73 0.97 16.51 5.29
CA LEU A 73 0.58 16.61 3.87
C LEU A 73 1.77 16.86 2.92
N LEU A 74 2.69 17.75 3.29
CA LEU A 74 3.82 18.09 2.43
C LEU A 74 4.74 16.88 2.23
N ASP A 75 4.96 16.12 3.29
CA ASP A 75 5.79 14.93 3.22
C ASP A 75 5.10 13.77 2.51
N ARG A 76 3.77 13.64 2.61
CA ARG A 76 2.99 12.71 1.76
C ARG A 76 3.25 13.00 0.27
N LYS A 77 3.18 14.27 -0.15
CA LYS A 77 3.51 14.69 -1.54
C LYS A 77 4.93 14.30 -1.96
N LYS A 78 5.93 14.51 -1.09
CA LYS A 78 7.32 14.13 -1.40
C LYS A 78 7.52 12.63 -1.61
N ILE A 79 6.73 11.77 -0.95
CA ILE A 79 6.78 10.32 -1.16
C ILE A 79 6.38 10.00 -2.61
N LEU A 80 5.34 10.65 -3.13
CA LEU A 80 4.88 10.48 -4.50
C LEU A 80 5.90 10.97 -5.53
N ASP A 81 6.43 12.17 -5.32
CA ASP A 81 7.43 12.76 -6.21
C ASP A 81 8.70 11.88 -6.30
N SER A 82 8.92 11.02 -5.29
CA SER A 82 10.04 10.10 -5.23
C SER A 82 9.80 8.78 -5.98
N ILE A 83 8.57 8.47 -6.42
CA ILE A 83 8.27 7.25 -7.18
C ILE A 83 9.13 7.23 -8.44
N SER A 84 9.08 8.26 -9.28
CA SER A 84 9.76 8.24 -10.59
C SER A 84 11.29 8.22 -10.53
N ASN A 85 11.91 8.67 -9.43
CA ASN A 85 13.35 8.94 -9.34
C ASN A 85 14.11 8.07 -8.32
N SER A 86 13.50 7.01 -7.79
CA SER A 86 14.11 6.14 -6.78
C SER A 86 14.55 4.78 -7.33
N ASP A 87 15.42 4.11 -6.58
CA ASP A 87 15.76 2.71 -6.83
C ASP A 87 14.51 1.80 -6.70
N SER A 88 14.56 0.62 -7.30
CA SER A 88 13.39 -0.27 -7.38
C SER A 88 12.81 -0.67 -6.01
N ILE A 89 13.65 -0.77 -4.97
CA ILE A 89 13.22 -1.15 -3.62
C ILE A 89 12.40 -0.01 -3.03
N TRP A 90 12.95 1.21 -3.03
CA TRP A 90 12.25 2.36 -2.48
C TRP A 90 11.05 2.78 -3.32
N GLN A 91 11.13 2.67 -4.64
CA GLN A 91 10.02 2.96 -5.54
C GLN A 91 8.78 2.12 -5.19
N MET A 92 8.95 0.81 -4.97
CA MET A 92 7.83 -0.04 -4.56
C MET A 92 7.27 0.36 -3.19
N ASN A 93 8.14 0.71 -2.23
CA ASN A 93 7.69 1.15 -0.91
C ASN A 93 6.92 2.49 -0.97
N TYR A 94 7.37 3.44 -1.79
CA TYR A 94 6.66 4.71 -2.01
C TYR A 94 5.30 4.49 -2.66
N LEU A 95 5.22 3.56 -3.61
CA LEU A 95 3.99 3.20 -4.30
C LEU A 95 3.00 2.51 -3.34
N LYS A 96 3.46 1.57 -2.50
CA LYS A 96 2.63 0.98 -1.43
C LYS A 96 2.12 2.01 -0.43
N ALA A 97 3.00 2.88 0.07
CA ALA A 97 2.61 3.92 1.01
C ALA A 97 1.57 4.87 0.39
N THR A 98 1.73 5.21 -0.88
CA THR A 98 0.75 6.00 -1.63
C THR A 98 -0.61 5.29 -1.70
N ALA A 99 -0.63 4.00 -2.02
CA ALA A 99 -1.87 3.23 -2.12
C ALA A 99 -2.63 3.18 -0.78
N ARG A 100 -1.91 3.06 0.35
CA ARG A 100 -2.52 3.09 1.69
C ARG A 100 -3.18 4.41 2.03
N LEU A 101 -2.65 5.53 1.54
CA LEU A 101 -3.23 6.84 1.80
C LEU A 101 -4.52 7.11 1.03
N CYS A 102 -4.90 6.26 0.06
CA CYS A 102 -5.88 6.59 -0.95
C CYS A 102 -7.25 6.99 -0.44
N ASN A 103 -7.72 6.33 0.62
CA ASN A 103 -8.99 6.62 1.26
C ASN A 103 -8.99 7.93 2.04
N ASP A 104 -7.81 8.39 2.46
CA ASP A 104 -7.62 9.61 3.25
C ASP A 104 -7.33 10.84 2.39
N LEU A 105 -7.15 10.66 1.08
CA LEU A 105 -6.86 11.76 0.17
C LEU A 105 -8.10 12.64 -0.01
N ASN A 106 -7.94 13.93 0.26
CA ASN A 106 -8.91 14.93 -0.17
C ASN A 106 -8.85 15.14 -1.70
N GLN A 107 -9.79 15.90 -2.26
CA GLN A 107 -9.89 16.10 -3.71
C GLN A 107 -8.62 16.71 -4.34
N ASN A 108 -7.99 17.69 -3.68
CA ASN A 108 -6.76 18.31 -4.19
C ASN A 108 -5.59 17.31 -4.17
N GLU A 109 -5.54 16.46 -3.15
CA GLU A 109 -4.56 15.37 -3.09
C GLU A 109 -4.80 14.34 -4.18
N LYS A 110 -6.05 13.91 -4.40
CA LYS A 110 -6.42 12.98 -5.48
C LYS A 110 -6.04 13.51 -6.86
N GLN A 111 -6.25 14.81 -7.11
CA GLN A 111 -5.82 15.45 -8.36
C GLN A 111 -4.30 15.43 -8.52
N TYR A 112 -3.55 15.87 -7.49
CA TYR A 112 -2.09 15.89 -7.53
C TYR A 112 -1.48 14.50 -7.69
N ILE A 113 -2.00 13.54 -6.92
CA ILE A 113 -1.54 12.14 -6.91
C ILE A 113 -1.89 11.47 -8.21
N GLY A 114 -3.15 11.63 -8.65
CA GLY A 114 -3.63 11.08 -9.91
C GLY A 114 -2.74 11.54 -11.06
N PHE A 115 -2.44 12.83 -11.17
CA PHE A 115 -1.58 13.37 -12.23
C PHE A 115 -0.21 12.70 -12.26
N ASN A 116 0.50 12.65 -11.12
CA ASN A 116 1.84 12.05 -11.05
C ASN A 116 1.82 10.54 -11.29
N LEU A 117 0.80 9.84 -10.77
CA LEU A 117 0.62 8.41 -10.99
C LEU A 117 0.34 8.10 -12.46
N PHE A 118 -0.48 8.93 -13.11
CA PHE A 118 -0.79 8.82 -14.53
C PHE A 118 0.43 9.10 -15.39
N ASP A 119 1.19 10.15 -15.10
CA ASP A 119 2.45 10.43 -15.79
C ASP A 119 3.45 9.27 -15.65
N TYR A 120 3.60 8.73 -14.43
CA TYR A 120 4.44 7.57 -14.19
C TYR A 120 3.98 6.35 -14.99
N PHE A 121 2.68 6.07 -15.01
CA PHE A 121 2.07 5.00 -15.80
C PHE A 121 2.34 5.15 -17.31
N LEU A 122 2.14 6.36 -17.86
CA LEU A 122 2.35 6.63 -19.28
C LEU A 122 3.79 6.42 -19.73
N HIS A 123 4.76 6.70 -18.85
CA HIS A 123 6.19 6.62 -19.14
C HIS A 123 6.85 5.32 -18.69
N ASN A 124 6.20 4.52 -17.83
CA ASN A 124 6.76 3.29 -17.27
C ASN A 124 5.73 2.14 -17.19
N PRO A 125 4.93 1.86 -18.23
CA PRO A 125 3.77 0.98 -18.12
C PRO A 125 4.12 -0.44 -17.65
N ASN A 126 5.16 -1.07 -18.22
CA ASN A 126 5.58 -2.41 -17.80
C ASN A 126 5.95 -2.45 -16.30
N LYS A 127 6.71 -1.44 -15.85
CA LYS A 127 7.15 -1.33 -14.47
C LYS A 127 5.97 -1.12 -13.53
N TYR A 128 5.07 -0.22 -13.92
CA TYR A 128 3.82 0.04 -13.22
C TYR A 128 2.99 -1.24 -13.04
N PHE A 129 2.77 -2.01 -14.11
CA PHE A 129 2.02 -3.28 -14.03
C PHE A 129 2.68 -4.33 -13.12
N ASN A 130 4.01 -4.46 -13.20
CA ASN A 130 4.75 -5.34 -12.31
C ASN A 130 4.67 -4.92 -10.83
N GLN A 131 4.40 -3.65 -10.55
CA GLN A 131 4.24 -3.13 -9.20
C GLN A 131 2.81 -3.28 -8.70
N ILE A 132 1.80 -2.88 -9.47
CA ILE A 132 0.39 -3.00 -9.05
C ILE A 132 -0.03 -4.47 -8.86
N SER A 133 0.56 -5.41 -9.60
CA SER A 133 0.32 -6.86 -9.41
C SER A 133 0.83 -7.41 -8.07
N ARG A 134 1.64 -6.62 -7.33
CA ARG A 134 2.14 -6.95 -5.99
C ARG A 134 1.41 -6.20 -4.88
N LEU A 135 0.40 -5.41 -5.22
CA LEU A 135 -0.48 -4.74 -4.27
C LEU A 135 -1.68 -5.64 -3.95
N SER A 136 -2.37 -5.31 -2.86
CA SER A 136 -3.71 -5.85 -2.61
C SER A 136 -4.72 -5.33 -3.65
N ILE A 137 -5.87 -6.00 -3.76
CA ILE A 137 -6.94 -5.60 -4.68
C ILE A 137 -7.37 -4.15 -4.38
N ASP A 138 -7.66 -3.82 -3.12
CA ASP A 138 -8.10 -2.48 -2.71
C ASP A 138 -7.07 -1.39 -3.05
N GLU A 139 -5.78 -1.68 -2.83
CA GLU A 139 -4.68 -0.77 -3.20
C GLU A 139 -4.59 -0.58 -4.72
N SER A 140 -4.77 -1.64 -5.50
CA SER A 140 -4.76 -1.57 -6.97
C SER A 140 -6.00 -0.87 -7.54
N ASP A 141 -7.17 -1.09 -6.95
CA ASP A 141 -8.44 -0.47 -7.35
C ASP A 141 -8.42 1.03 -7.07
N CYS A 142 -7.80 1.45 -5.97
CA CYS A 142 -7.52 2.86 -5.72
C CYS A 142 -6.76 3.50 -6.88
N PHE A 143 -5.70 2.85 -7.36
CA PHE A 143 -4.88 3.39 -8.44
C PHE A 143 -5.64 3.43 -9.75
N LEU A 144 -6.42 2.38 -10.04
CA LEU A 144 -7.31 2.37 -11.20
C LEU A 144 -8.30 3.55 -11.14
N TYR A 145 -8.87 3.83 -9.97
CA TYR A 145 -9.74 4.98 -9.74
C TYR A 145 -9.01 6.31 -10.00
N LEU A 146 -7.81 6.50 -9.46
CA LEU A 146 -7.03 7.73 -9.69
C LEU A 146 -6.66 7.91 -11.16
N ILE A 147 -6.28 6.84 -11.85
CA ILE A 147 -6.01 6.84 -13.29
C ILE A 147 -7.27 7.17 -14.09
N SER A 148 -8.44 6.65 -13.69
CA SER A 148 -9.71 6.93 -14.36
C SER A 148 -10.07 8.42 -14.34
N ILE A 149 -9.85 9.09 -13.21
CA ILE A 149 -10.03 10.54 -13.10
C ILE A 149 -9.14 11.28 -14.11
N GLN A 150 -7.87 10.89 -14.21
CA GLN A 150 -6.94 11.56 -15.13
C GLN A 150 -7.26 11.31 -16.60
N ILE A 151 -7.61 10.08 -16.96
CA ILE A 151 -8.04 9.75 -18.33
C ILE A 151 -9.26 10.59 -18.71
N LYS A 152 -10.27 10.66 -17.84
CA LYS A 152 -11.47 11.48 -18.10
C LYS A 152 -11.14 12.96 -18.23
N SER A 153 -10.32 13.52 -17.34
CA SER A 153 -9.91 14.93 -17.42
C SER A 153 -9.16 15.21 -18.73
N ASN A 154 -8.21 14.35 -19.13
CA ASN A 154 -7.49 14.49 -20.41
C ASN A 154 -8.42 14.40 -21.63
N ILE A 155 -9.43 13.52 -21.61
CA ILE A 155 -10.40 13.39 -22.70
C ILE A 155 -11.35 14.59 -22.77
N ASN A 156 -11.94 14.97 -21.64
CA ASN A 156 -13.02 15.94 -21.57
C ASN A 156 -12.52 17.40 -21.60
N GLU A 157 -11.41 17.68 -20.91
CA GLU A 157 -10.90 19.05 -20.74
C GLU A 157 -9.82 19.37 -21.77
N GLU A 158 -8.92 18.42 -22.06
CA GLU A 158 -7.80 18.65 -22.98
C GLU A 158 -8.07 18.17 -24.41
N GLY A 159 -9.16 17.44 -24.65
CA GLY A 159 -9.54 16.91 -25.97
C GLY A 159 -8.61 15.80 -26.46
N VAL A 160 -7.87 15.15 -25.56
CA VAL A 160 -6.97 14.04 -25.90
C VAL A 160 -7.80 12.79 -26.16
N SER A 161 -7.63 12.15 -27.32
CA SER A 161 -8.34 10.89 -27.59
C SER A 161 -7.78 9.74 -26.74
N LEU A 162 -8.64 8.80 -26.33
CA LEU A 162 -8.22 7.56 -25.66
C LEU A 162 -7.16 6.79 -26.48
N LYS A 163 -7.24 6.85 -27.82
CA LYS A 163 -6.25 6.28 -28.73
C LYS A 163 -4.87 6.93 -28.57
N ALA A 164 -4.81 8.24 -28.35
CA ALA A 164 -3.54 8.95 -28.11
C ALA A 164 -2.91 8.50 -26.79
N ILE A 165 -3.70 8.36 -25.73
CA ILE A 165 -3.24 7.83 -24.43
C ILE A 165 -2.66 6.42 -24.60
N LYS A 166 -3.39 5.52 -25.29
CA LYS A 166 -2.91 4.16 -25.59
C LYS A 166 -1.62 4.16 -26.40
N ASN A 167 -1.53 5.00 -27.44
CA ASN A 167 -0.35 5.06 -28.30
C ASN A 167 0.88 5.58 -27.53
N LEU A 168 0.72 6.64 -26.73
CA LEU A 168 1.80 7.18 -25.90
C LEU A 168 2.29 6.13 -24.90
N THR A 169 1.37 5.47 -24.20
CA THR A 169 1.71 4.39 -23.27
C THR A 169 2.46 3.25 -23.98
N TYR A 170 1.98 2.84 -25.17
CA TYR A 170 2.65 1.82 -25.98
C TYR A 170 4.08 2.23 -26.38
N MET A 171 4.29 3.49 -26.79
CA MET A 171 5.60 3.99 -27.18
C MET A 171 6.63 3.94 -26.03
N ASN A 172 6.18 4.07 -24.79
CA ASN A 172 7.02 3.99 -23.59
C ASN A 172 7.07 2.58 -22.97
N CYS A 173 6.42 1.57 -23.58
CA CYS A 173 6.39 0.21 -23.07
C CYS A 173 7.67 -0.55 -23.44
N GLU A 174 8.77 -0.24 -22.75
CA GLU A 174 10.04 -0.90 -22.97
C GLU A 174 9.96 -2.41 -22.69
N SER A 175 10.45 -3.19 -23.66
CA SER A 175 10.52 -4.67 -23.59
C SER A 175 9.17 -5.37 -23.35
N CYS A 176 8.04 -4.72 -23.67
CA CYS A 176 6.73 -5.35 -23.58
C CYS A 176 6.49 -6.35 -24.71
N ASN A 177 6.00 -7.53 -24.37
CA ASN A 177 5.45 -8.46 -25.35
C ASN A 177 3.99 -8.08 -25.72
N GLN A 178 3.42 -8.78 -26.70
CA GLN A 178 2.06 -8.48 -27.19
C GLN A 178 0.99 -8.64 -26.10
N ASP A 179 1.13 -9.63 -25.22
CA ASP A 179 0.17 -9.86 -24.14
C ASP A 179 0.20 -8.71 -23.12
N GLN A 180 1.39 -8.24 -22.76
CA GLN A 180 1.58 -7.09 -21.87
C GLN A 180 0.99 -5.80 -22.47
N ILE A 181 1.14 -5.59 -23.78
CA ILE A 181 0.50 -4.44 -24.46
C ILE A 181 -1.02 -4.54 -24.41
N LEU A 182 -1.57 -5.73 -24.61
CA LEU A 182 -3.01 -5.98 -24.51
C LEU A 182 -3.53 -5.72 -23.08
N GLU A 183 -2.77 -6.11 -22.06
CA GLU A 183 -3.10 -5.80 -20.66
C GLU A 183 -3.11 -4.30 -20.37
N VAL A 184 -2.10 -3.57 -20.84
CA VAL A 184 -2.05 -2.10 -20.76
C VAL A 184 -3.28 -1.47 -21.40
N TYR A 185 -3.65 -1.90 -22.60
CA TYR A 185 -4.83 -1.36 -23.29
C TYR A 185 -6.13 -1.69 -22.58
N LYS A 186 -6.28 -2.91 -22.06
CA LYS A 186 -7.45 -3.31 -21.26
C LYS A 186 -7.57 -2.47 -20.00
N TYR A 187 -6.47 -2.16 -19.34
CA TYR A 187 -6.47 -1.31 -18.14
C TYR A 187 -6.88 0.12 -18.46
N ILE A 188 -6.38 0.70 -19.55
CA ILE A 188 -6.82 2.02 -20.04
C ILE A 188 -8.32 2.01 -20.36
N ASP A 189 -8.81 0.96 -21.04
CA ASP A 189 -10.24 0.81 -21.36
C ASP A 189 -11.10 0.63 -20.10
N LEU A 190 -10.59 -0.09 -19.10
CA LEU A 190 -11.28 -0.29 -17.83
C LEU A 190 -11.34 1.03 -17.06
N ALA A 191 -10.22 1.75 -16.96
CA ALA A 191 -10.15 3.05 -16.29
C ALA A 191 -11.08 4.07 -16.95
N GLU A 192 -11.13 4.13 -18.29
CA GLU A 192 -12.03 5.05 -19.00
C GLU A 192 -13.51 4.80 -18.66
N LYS A 193 -13.90 3.55 -18.43
CA LYS A 193 -15.29 3.17 -18.14
C LYS A 193 -15.65 3.19 -16.65
N LEU A 194 -14.65 3.27 -15.77
CA LEU A 194 -14.86 3.10 -14.33
C LEU A 194 -15.73 4.21 -13.73
N ILE A 195 -15.58 5.43 -14.22
CA ILE A 195 -16.37 6.59 -13.81
C ILE A 195 -17.33 6.92 -14.96
N GLU A 196 -18.59 6.54 -14.79
CA GLU A 196 -19.71 7.04 -15.60
C GLU A 196 -20.29 8.27 -14.92
N GLU A 197 -20.49 9.37 -15.67
CA GLU A 197 -21.25 10.54 -15.22
C GLU A 197 -22.76 10.30 -15.29
#